data_AF-A0A260AHC1-F1
#
_entry.id   AF-A0A260AHC1-F1
#
_cell.length_a   1.000
_cell.length_b   1.000
_cell.length_c   1.000
_cell.angle_alpha   90.00
_cell.angle_beta   90.00
_cell.angle_gamma   90.00
#
_symmetry.space_group_name_H-M   'P 1'
#
loop_
_entity.id
_entity.type
_entity.pdbx_description
1 polymer ?
#
loop_
_entity_poly.entity_id
_entity_poly.type
_entity_poly.pdbx_seq_one_letter_code
_entity_poly.pdbx_strand_id
1 'polypeptide(L)'
;MTRVPFAARVAAGVAVTVVEEARKLPGSALMLPMTVVSEALARGMRFQQQVTALAIKGDLIIATLPVVGTPREEQPAWASFDEDEDDAFDTPVITDDVDVPDAPVAEPVAANGRFALYSTPPLDEPVQDTSAKRAPSVDKPEIVEMIDFDTLALAQLRARLRTLSVEDLETLLDYENDTLARAPFRTMLANRITTAKAK
;
A
#
# COMPACT_ATOMS: atom_id res chain seq x y z
N MET A 1 -29.89 -0.96 -38.90
CA MET A 1 -29.22 0.27 -38.40
C MET A 1 -28.93 0.10 -36.92
N THR A 2 -27.75 -0.43 -36.58
CA THR A 2 -27.32 -0.62 -35.19
C THR A 2 -26.87 0.74 -34.64
N ARG A 3 -27.65 1.32 -33.73
CA ARG A 3 -27.30 2.60 -33.10
C ARG A 3 -26.32 2.32 -31.96
N VAL A 4 -25.18 2.98 -31.97
CA VAL A 4 -24.21 2.95 -30.87
C VAL A 4 -24.90 3.47 -29.59
N PRO A 5 -24.79 2.77 -28.45
CA PRO A 5 -25.46 3.15 -27.21
C PRO A 5 -24.98 4.52 -26.69
N PHE A 6 -25.85 5.24 -25.99
CA PHE A 6 -25.58 6.59 -25.48
C PHE A 6 -24.31 6.63 -24.62
N ALA A 7 -24.16 5.66 -23.72
CA ALA A 7 -22.98 5.52 -22.87
C ALA A 7 -21.67 5.39 -23.68
N ALA A 8 -21.68 4.61 -24.77
CA ALA A 8 -20.50 4.47 -25.63
C ALA A 8 -20.15 5.79 -26.33
N ARG A 9 -21.15 6.60 -26.71
CA ARG A 9 -20.94 7.90 -27.35
C ARG A 9 -20.41 8.94 -26.37
N VAL A 10 -20.89 8.92 -25.13
CA VAL A 10 -20.36 9.76 -24.04
C VAL A 10 -18.93 9.35 -23.70
N ALA A 11 -18.65 8.05 -23.55
CA ALA A 11 -17.31 7.56 -23.29
C ALA A 11 -16.34 7.93 -24.43
N ALA A 12 -16.76 7.80 -25.69
CA ALA A 12 -15.98 8.24 -26.84
C ALA A 12 -15.75 9.77 -26.83
N GLY A 13 -16.78 10.57 -26.51
CA GLY A 13 -16.64 12.01 -26.38
C GLY A 13 -15.65 12.42 -25.28
N VAL A 14 -15.76 11.81 -24.10
CA VAL A 14 -14.84 12.05 -22.98
C VAL A 14 -13.42 11.64 -23.36
N ALA A 15 -13.23 10.46 -23.97
CA ALA A 15 -11.93 10.00 -24.41
C ALA A 15 -11.29 10.97 -25.42
N VAL A 16 -12.07 11.46 -26.40
CA VAL A 16 -11.61 12.45 -27.38
C VAL A 16 -11.22 13.76 -26.68
N THR A 17 -12.03 14.26 -25.73
CA THR A 17 -11.70 15.51 -25.01
C THR A 17 -10.43 15.38 -24.18
N VAL A 18 -10.21 14.25 -23.52
CA VAL A 18 -9.00 14.00 -22.74
C VAL A 18 -7.76 13.97 -23.65
N VAL A 19 -7.87 13.36 -24.83
CA VAL A 19 -6.77 13.31 -25.82
C VAL A 19 -6.45 14.69 -26.39
N GLU A 20 -7.47 15.48 -26.71
CA GLU A 20 -7.28 16.85 -27.19
C GLU A 20 -6.63 17.74 -26.14
N GLU A 21 -7.06 17.64 -24.88
CA GLU A 21 -6.50 18.43 -23.79
C GLU A 21 -5.07 17.99 -23.47
N ALA A 22 -4.79 16.68 -23.52
CA ALA A 22 -3.45 16.14 -23.40
C ALA A 22 -2.49 16.67 -24.48
N ARG A 23 -2.98 16.90 -25.71
CA ARG A 23 -2.20 17.51 -26.80
C ARG A 23 -1.92 19.00 -26.59
N LYS A 24 -2.76 19.73 -25.85
CA LYS A 24 -2.57 21.18 -25.55
C LYS A 24 -1.63 21.42 -24.38
N LEU A 25 -1.47 20.45 -23.49
CA LEU A 25 -0.56 20.51 -22.33
C LEU A 25 0.89 20.91 -22.64
N PRO A 26 1.59 20.40 -23.68
CA PRO A 26 2.97 20.78 -23.94
C PRO A 26 3.15 22.29 -24.23
N GLY A 27 2.15 22.94 -24.84
CA GLY A 27 2.17 24.39 -25.04
C GLY A 27 1.93 25.17 -23.74
N SER A 28 1.10 24.63 -22.84
CA SER A 28 0.79 25.26 -21.54
C SER A 28 1.89 25.05 -20.49
N ALA A 29 2.78 24.07 -20.69
CA ALA A 29 3.88 23.77 -19.77
C ALA A 29 4.86 24.94 -19.56
N LEU A 30 4.92 25.90 -20.49
CA LEU A 30 5.79 27.09 -20.41
C LEU A 30 5.34 28.12 -19.36
N MET A 31 4.05 28.18 -19.03
CA MET A 31 3.51 29.12 -18.04
C MET A 31 3.27 28.48 -16.67
N LEU A 32 3.46 27.16 -16.56
CA LEU A 32 3.19 26.45 -15.33
C LEU A 32 4.37 26.51 -14.35
N PRO A 33 4.10 26.58 -13.03
CA PRO A 33 5.14 26.45 -12.02
C PRO A 33 5.90 25.13 -12.19
N MET A 34 7.21 25.17 -12.01
CA MET A 34 8.09 24.02 -12.23
C MET A 34 7.76 22.80 -11.34
N THR A 35 7.04 23.02 -10.24
CA THR A 35 6.53 21.97 -9.34
C THR A 35 5.43 21.11 -9.98
N VAL A 36 4.55 21.70 -10.79
CA VAL A 36 3.46 20.95 -11.43
C VAL A 36 4.00 20.08 -12.55
N VAL A 37 5.01 20.59 -13.28
CA VAL A 37 5.72 19.84 -14.32
C VAL A 37 6.42 18.62 -13.73
N SER A 38 7.14 18.79 -12.61
CA SER A 38 7.85 17.69 -11.96
C SER A 38 6.91 16.67 -11.33
N GLU A 39 5.78 17.10 -10.77
CA GLU A 39 4.78 16.19 -10.21
C GLU A 39 4.11 15.35 -11.31
N ALA A 40 3.84 15.93 -12.49
CA ALA A 40 3.33 15.19 -13.63
C ALA A 40 4.32 14.11 -14.12
N LEU A 41 5.60 14.46 -14.24
CA LEU A 41 6.68 13.50 -14.56
C LEU A 41 6.78 12.38 -13.51
N ALA A 42 6.72 12.73 -12.23
CA ALA A 42 6.77 11.77 -11.14
C ALA A 42 5.53 10.86 -11.10
N ARG A 43 4.36 11.34 -11.52
CA ARG A 43 3.13 10.55 -11.64
C ARG A 43 3.19 9.60 -12.84
N GLY A 44 3.81 10.03 -13.95
CA GLY A 44 4.02 9.20 -15.15
C GLY A 44 4.91 7.98 -14.91
N MET A 45 6.03 8.13 -14.21
CA MET A 45 6.93 6.99 -13.95
C MET A 45 6.27 5.92 -13.07
N ARG A 46 5.44 6.33 -12.11
CA ARG A 46 4.65 5.42 -11.27
C ARG A 46 3.57 4.70 -12.07
N PHE A 47 2.97 5.36 -13.05
CA PHE A 47 1.99 4.74 -13.93
C PHE A 47 2.59 3.57 -14.72
N GLN A 48 3.81 3.73 -15.25
CA GLN A 48 4.50 2.63 -15.95
C GLN A 48 4.72 1.43 -15.04
N GLN A 49 5.16 1.66 -13.79
CA GLN A 49 5.35 0.60 -12.81
C GLN A 49 4.03 -0.12 -12.46
N GLN A 50 2.94 0.64 -12.32
CA GLN A 50 1.61 0.09 -12.06
C GLN A 50 1.07 -0.73 -13.23
N VAL A 51 1.29 -0.29 -14.48
CA VAL A 51 0.88 -1.03 -15.68
C VAL A 51 1.64 -2.35 -15.78
N THR A 52 2.96 -2.35 -15.57
CA THR A 52 3.74 -3.59 -15.57
C THR A 52 3.32 -4.53 -14.45
N ALA A 53 3.11 -4.01 -13.24
CA ALA A 53 2.63 -4.81 -12.12
C ALA A 53 1.25 -5.42 -12.40
N LEU A 54 0.35 -4.66 -13.04
CA LEU A 54 -0.97 -5.15 -13.45
C LEU A 54 -0.89 -6.18 -14.57
N ALA A 55 0.04 -6.04 -15.52
CA ALA A 55 0.27 -7.02 -16.57
C ALA A 55 0.76 -8.36 -15.99
N ILE A 56 1.73 -8.32 -15.08
CA ILE A 56 2.22 -9.52 -14.37
C ILE A 56 1.08 -10.16 -13.56
N LYS A 57 0.31 -9.36 -12.81
CA LYS A 57 -0.83 -9.86 -12.03
C LYS A 57 -1.92 -10.44 -12.93
N GLY A 58 -2.18 -9.82 -14.08
CA GLY A 58 -3.12 -10.30 -15.08
C GLY A 58 -2.69 -11.65 -15.66
N ASP A 59 -1.39 -11.80 -15.97
CA ASP A 59 -0.82 -13.06 -16.46
C ASP A 59 -0.97 -14.19 -15.44
N LEU A 60 -0.71 -13.91 -14.15
CA LEU A 60 -0.93 -14.86 -13.06
C LEU A 60 -2.41 -15.26 -12.86
N ILE A 61 -3.33 -14.30 -13.00
CA ILE A 61 -4.78 -14.59 -12.89
C ILE A 61 -5.26 -15.39 -14.12
N ILE A 62 -4.75 -15.10 -15.31
CA ILE A 62 -5.10 -15.85 -16.53
C ILE A 62 -4.54 -17.28 -16.46
N ALA A 63 -3.30 -17.45 -15.99
CA ALA A 63 -2.68 -18.76 -15.82
C ALA A 63 -3.42 -19.67 -14.83
N THR A 64 -4.17 -19.08 -13.88
CA THR A 64 -4.98 -19.84 -12.90
C THR A 64 -6.42 -20.08 -13.35
N LEU A 65 -6.88 -19.47 -14.45
CA LEU A 65 -8.23 -19.69 -14.98
C LEU A 65 -8.27 -20.96 -15.86
N PRO A 66 -9.13 -21.95 -15.55
CA PRO A 66 -9.25 -23.20 -16.32
C PRO A 66 -9.94 -23.05 -17.69
N VAL A 67 -10.32 -21.83 -18.08
CA VAL A 67 -11.14 -21.54 -19.27
C VAL A 67 -10.29 -21.35 -20.53
N VAL A 68 -9.03 -20.93 -20.40
CA VAL A 68 -8.03 -20.92 -21.49
C VAL A 68 -7.22 -22.19 -21.27
N GLY A 69 -7.66 -23.28 -21.90
CA GLY A 69 -7.23 -24.64 -21.59
C GLY A 69 -5.74 -24.78 -21.38
N THR A 70 -5.35 -25.54 -20.35
CA THR A 70 -3.99 -25.94 -20.05
C THR A 70 -3.23 -26.26 -21.35
N PRO A 71 -2.34 -25.38 -21.83
CA PRO A 71 -1.26 -25.87 -22.66
C PRO A 71 -0.49 -26.74 -21.68
N ARG A 72 -0.68 -28.05 -21.81
CA ARG A 72 0.08 -29.09 -21.14
C ARG A 72 1.49 -28.55 -20.94
N GLU A 73 1.90 -28.44 -19.69
CA GLU A 73 3.25 -28.04 -19.29
C GLU A 73 4.23 -28.66 -20.27
N GLU A 74 4.70 -27.90 -21.27
CA GLU A 74 5.92 -28.27 -21.97
C GLU A 74 6.98 -28.00 -20.93
N GLN A 75 7.19 -29.00 -20.07
CA GLN A 75 8.30 -29.05 -19.14
C GLN A 75 9.54 -28.85 -20.02
N PRO A 76 10.13 -27.66 -19.99
CA PRO A 76 11.24 -27.36 -20.87
C PRO A 76 12.39 -28.31 -20.53
N ALA A 77 13.21 -28.71 -21.50
CA ALA A 77 14.18 -29.82 -21.38
C ALA A 77 15.21 -29.73 -20.24
N TRP A 78 15.21 -28.65 -19.46
CA TRP A 78 16.00 -28.48 -18.23
C TRP A 78 15.26 -28.90 -16.95
N ALA A 79 13.97 -29.20 -17.03
CA ALA A 79 13.13 -29.68 -15.94
C ALA A 79 12.85 -31.20 -16.04
N SER A 80 13.38 -31.88 -17.05
CA SER A 80 13.48 -33.34 -17.08
C SER A 80 14.80 -33.75 -16.45
N PHE A 81 14.73 -34.52 -15.37
CA PHE A 81 15.89 -35.23 -14.85
C PHE A 81 16.01 -36.52 -15.67
N ASP A 82 17.18 -36.76 -16.24
CA ASP A 82 17.52 -38.00 -16.94
C ASP A 82 17.67 -39.10 -15.87
N GLU A 83 16.55 -39.65 -15.39
CA GLU A 83 16.51 -40.69 -14.36
C GLU A 83 16.55 -42.11 -14.95
N ASP A 84 17.07 -42.25 -16.17
CA ASP A 84 17.25 -43.55 -16.85
C ASP A 84 18.63 -43.62 -17.53
N GLU A 85 19.72 -43.47 -16.78
CA GLU A 85 20.99 -44.12 -17.13
C GLU A 85 21.20 -45.28 -16.17
N ASP A 86 20.96 -46.49 -16.69
CA ASP A 86 21.29 -47.79 -16.10
C ASP A 86 22.79 -47.87 -15.81
N ASP A 87 23.24 -47.27 -14.71
CA ASP A 87 24.57 -47.43 -14.20
C ASP A 87 24.53 -48.41 -13.04
N ALA A 88 24.66 -49.69 -13.41
CA ALA A 88 24.93 -50.81 -12.51
C ALA A 88 26.27 -50.59 -11.79
N PHE A 89 26.31 -49.71 -10.79
CA PHE A 89 27.42 -49.60 -9.86
C PHE A 89 27.19 -50.56 -8.69
N ASP A 90 27.81 -51.74 -8.82
CA ASP A 90 28.08 -52.68 -7.73
C ASP A 90 28.81 -51.95 -6.60
N THR A 91 28.08 -51.54 -5.57
CA THR A 91 28.64 -50.92 -4.36
C THR A 91 28.62 -51.96 -3.25
N PRO A 92 29.79 -52.39 -2.73
CA PRO A 92 29.83 -53.34 -1.65
C PRO A 92 29.29 -52.69 -0.37
N VAL A 93 28.37 -53.39 0.29
CA VAL A 93 27.85 -53.07 1.62
C VAL A 93 29.02 -52.98 2.59
N ILE A 94 29.33 -51.76 3.04
CA ILE A 94 30.11 -51.52 4.25
C ILE A 94 29.11 -51.17 5.34
N THR A 95 28.77 -52.15 6.16
CA THR A 95 28.17 -51.91 7.47
C THR A 95 29.28 -51.38 8.38
N ASP A 96 29.31 -50.08 8.60
CA ASP A 96 30.07 -49.52 9.72
C ASP A 96 29.09 -48.85 10.69
N ASP A 97 29.13 -49.38 11.89
CA ASP A 97 28.26 -49.15 13.02
C ASP A 97 28.67 -47.80 13.64
N VAL A 98 27.84 -46.77 13.49
CA VAL A 98 27.99 -45.51 14.23
C VAL A 98 26.70 -45.24 14.99
N ASP A 99 26.71 -45.70 16.23
CA ASP A 99 25.74 -45.41 17.29
C ASP A 99 25.70 -43.89 17.56
N VAL A 100 24.65 -43.22 17.07
CA VAL A 100 24.33 -41.84 17.45
C VAL A 100 23.30 -41.90 18.58
N PRO A 101 23.62 -41.45 19.80
CA PRO A 101 22.65 -41.49 20.89
C PRO A 101 21.46 -40.55 20.62
N ASP A 102 20.27 -41.12 20.76
CA ASP A 102 18.96 -40.51 20.61
C ASP A 102 18.78 -39.35 21.61
N ALA A 103 18.91 -38.11 21.13
CA ALA A 103 18.61 -36.90 21.88
C ALA A 103 17.27 -36.33 21.38
N PRO A 104 16.33 -35.96 22.27
CA PRO A 104 15.02 -35.49 21.84
C PRO A 104 15.16 -34.23 21.00
N VAL A 105 14.59 -34.26 19.80
CA VAL A 105 14.50 -33.14 18.87
C VAL A 105 13.75 -32.00 19.55
N ALA A 106 14.48 -31.12 20.20
CA ALA A 106 13.97 -29.84 20.66
C ALA A 106 13.60 -29.02 19.43
N GLU A 107 12.35 -28.55 19.40
CA GLU A 107 11.79 -27.65 18.41
C GLU A 107 12.77 -26.51 18.09
N PRO A 108 13.01 -26.17 16.81
CA PRO A 108 13.83 -25.02 16.48
C PRO A 108 13.10 -23.74 16.91
N VAL A 109 13.55 -23.23 18.05
CA VAL A 109 13.29 -21.91 18.61
C VAL A 109 13.33 -20.87 17.50
N ALA A 110 12.25 -20.10 17.38
CA ALA A 110 12.09 -19.01 16.43
C ALA A 110 13.35 -18.13 16.38
N ALA A 111 14.10 -18.24 15.28
CA ALA A 111 15.21 -17.38 14.95
C ALA A 111 14.69 -15.98 14.60
N ASN A 112 14.39 -15.21 15.64
CA ASN A 112 14.14 -13.78 15.57
C ASN A 112 15.37 -13.08 14.96
N GLY A 113 15.16 -12.42 13.82
CA GLY A 113 15.86 -11.16 13.54
C GLY A 113 16.75 -11.05 12.30
N ARG A 114 16.85 -12.06 11.41
CA ARG A 114 17.69 -11.92 10.19
C ARG A 114 17.05 -12.23 8.84
N PHE A 115 15.81 -12.72 8.79
CA PHE A 115 15.09 -12.97 7.53
C PHE A 115 13.98 -11.95 7.21
N ALA A 116 13.81 -10.91 8.03
CA ALA A 116 12.77 -9.89 7.86
C ALA A 116 13.17 -8.70 6.97
N LEU A 117 14.28 -8.78 6.22
CA LEU A 117 14.76 -7.65 5.39
C LEU A 117 14.19 -7.64 3.96
N TYR A 118 13.46 -8.68 3.55
CA TYR A 118 12.76 -8.74 2.25
C TYR A 118 11.28 -9.14 2.34
N SER A 119 10.69 -9.19 3.55
CA SER A 119 9.24 -9.30 3.65
C SER A 119 8.65 -7.92 3.37
N THR A 120 8.20 -7.71 2.14
CA THR A 120 7.20 -6.70 1.81
C THR A 120 6.07 -6.80 2.85
N PRO A 121 5.71 -5.72 3.55
CA PRO A 121 4.51 -5.72 4.37
C PRO A 121 3.33 -6.12 3.47
N PRO A 122 2.38 -6.95 3.94
CA PRO A 122 1.11 -7.07 3.26
C PRO A 122 0.48 -5.67 3.17
N LEU A 123 0.57 -5.06 1.99
CA LEU A 123 -0.20 -3.88 1.64
C LEU A 123 -1.59 -4.37 1.26
N ASP A 124 -2.40 -4.70 2.27
CA ASP A 124 -3.86 -4.80 2.16
C ASP A 124 -4.45 -4.89 3.58
N GLU A 125 -4.27 -3.83 4.36
CA GLU A 125 -5.40 -3.37 5.15
C GLU A 125 -6.08 -2.28 4.33
N PRO A 126 -7.32 -2.49 3.85
CA PRO A 126 -8.06 -1.40 3.25
C PRO A 126 -8.24 -0.35 4.34
N VAL A 127 -7.55 0.79 4.18
CA VAL A 127 -8.02 2.05 4.76
C VAL A 127 -9.42 2.24 4.19
N GLN A 128 -10.40 1.75 4.95
CA GLN A 128 -11.79 2.02 4.70
C GLN A 128 -11.90 3.53 4.76
N ASP A 129 -12.06 4.15 3.60
CA ASP A 129 -12.74 5.44 3.48
C ASP A 129 -14.17 5.21 3.98
N THR A 130 -14.33 5.18 5.30
CA THR A 130 -15.61 5.44 5.94
C THR A 130 -15.84 6.93 5.80
N SER A 131 -16.19 7.36 4.58
CA SER A 131 -17.05 8.51 4.36
C SER A 131 -18.43 8.17 4.96
N ALA A 132 -18.45 8.01 6.28
CA ALA A 132 -19.64 7.82 7.06
C ALA A 132 -20.40 9.15 7.00
N LYS A 133 -21.57 9.07 6.36
CA LYS A 133 -22.65 10.04 6.38
C LYS A 133 -22.68 10.85 7.69
N ARG A 134 -22.30 12.13 7.60
CA ARG A 134 -22.26 13.09 8.71
C ARG A 134 -23.67 13.28 9.29
N ALA A 135 -23.85 12.83 10.53
CA ALA A 135 -24.95 13.24 11.40
C ALA A 135 -24.64 14.64 11.98
N PRO A 136 -25.66 15.40 12.45
CA PRO A 136 -25.56 16.85 12.58
C PRO A 136 -24.66 17.29 13.74
N SER A 137 -24.09 18.47 13.54
CA SER A 137 -23.18 19.21 14.41
C SER A 137 -23.67 19.31 15.85
N VAL A 138 -22.96 18.60 16.73
CA VAL A 138 -22.84 18.95 18.15
C VAL A 138 -21.79 20.07 18.22
N ASP A 139 -22.05 21.09 19.05
CA ASP A 139 -21.23 22.29 19.28
C ASP A 139 -19.74 22.03 19.06
N LYS A 140 -19.25 22.39 17.88
CA LYS A 140 -17.85 22.21 17.51
C LYS A 140 -17.10 23.46 17.98
N PRO A 141 -16.06 23.32 18.82
CA PRO A 141 -15.30 24.48 19.28
C PRO A 141 -14.69 25.23 18.09
N GLU A 142 -14.67 26.56 18.15
CA GLU A 142 -14.16 27.43 17.06
C GLU A 142 -12.75 27.02 16.61
N ILE A 143 -11.90 26.63 17.56
CA ILE A 143 -10.56 26.14 17.27
C ILE A 143 -10.57 24.89 16.39
N VAL A 144 -11.50 23.95 16.59
CA VAL A 144 -11.55 22.69 15.84
C VAL A 144 -11.96 22.93 14.38
N GLU A 145 -12.80 23.93 14.13
CA GLU A 145 -13.17 24.37 12.78
C GLU A 145 -12.04 25.14 12.11
N MET A 146 -11.43 26.10 12.81
CA MET A 146 -10.37 26.95 12.24
C MET A 146 -9.18 26.16 11.69
N ILE A 147 -8.82 25.05 12.33
CA ILE A 147 -7.71 24.18 11.88
C ILE A 147 -8.15 22.89 11.19
N ASP A 148 -9.46 22.70 10.94
CA ASP A 148 -10.01 21.47 10.35
C ASP A 148 -9.48 20.20 11.04
N PHE A 149 -9.52 20.18 12.36
CA PHE A 149 -8.83 19.17 13.17
C PHE A 149 -9.24 17.72 12.86
N ASP A 150 -10.49 17.48 12.44
CA ASP A 150 -10.99 16.15 12.09
C ASP A 150 -10.24 15.53 10.90
N THR A 151 -9.86 16.34 9.91
CA THR A 151 -9.20 15.89 8.67
C THR A 151 -7.68 15.94 8.75
N LEU A 152 -7.15 16.50 9.84
CA LEU A 152 -5.74 16.79 9.98
C LEU A 152 -4.92 15.51 10.20
N ALA A 153 -3.87 15.33 9.42
CA ALA A 153 -2.94 14.22 9.61
C ALA A 153 -2.07 14.44 10.86
N LEU A 154 -1.59 13.34 11.47
CA LEU A 154 -0.79 13.37 12.70
C LEU A 154 0.46 14.28 12.59
N ALA A 155 1.15 14.24 11.44
CA ALA A 155 2.32 15.06 11.18
C ALA A 155 1.97 16.56 11.06
N GLN A 156 0.81 16.88 10.48
CA GLN A 156 0.33 18.25 10.33
C GLN A 156 -0.09 18.84 11.68
N LEU A 157 -0.77 18.06 12.52
CA LEU A 157 -1.06 18.46 13.89
C LEU A 157 0.24 18.79 14.63
N ARG A 158 1.24 17.91 14.57
CA ARG A 158 2.54 18.11 15.22
C ARG A 158 3.22 19.43 14.84
N ALA A 159 3.17 19.80 13.56
CA ALA A 159 3.73 21.06 13.09
C ALA A 159 3.02 22.29 13.69
N ARG A 160 1.69 22.21 13.87
CA ARG A 160 0.84 23.31 14.39
C ARG A 160 0.81 23.38 15.92
N LEU A 161 1.12 22.31 16.65
CA LEU A 161 1.16 22.28 18.11
C LEU A 161 2.08 23.36 18.73
N ARG A 162 3.09 23.84 18.00
CA ARG A 162 4.02 24.86 18.50
C ARG A 162 3.46 26.28 18.43
N THR A 163 2.50 26.53 17.56
CA THR A 163 1.86 27.85 17.37
C THR A 163 0.56 28.01 18.15
N LEU A 164 -0.01 26.91 18.65
CA LEU A 164 -1.25 26.90 19.41
C LEU A 164 -1.05 27.30 20.88
N SER A 165 -2.06 27.97 21.47
CA SER A 165 -2.06 28.35 22.87
C SER A 165 -2.33 27.15 23.80
N VAL A 166 -2.11 27.31 25.11
CA VAL A 166 -2.37 26.23 26.09
C VAL A 166 -3.87 25.94 26.18
N GLU A 167 -4.70 26.98 26.17
CA GLU A 167 -6.17 26.86 26.23
C GLU A 167 -6.73 26.15 24.99
N ASP A 168 -6.21 26.46 23.81
CA ASP A 168 -6.58 25.79 22.57
C ASP A 168 -6.21 24.30 22.60
N LEU A 169 -5.02 23.96 23.13
CA LEU A 169 -4.56 22.57 23.22
C LEU A 169 -5.43 21.74 24.17
N GLU A 170 -5.89 22.33 25.28
CA GLU A 170 -6.83 21.68 26.22
C GLU A 170 -8.19 21.46 25.56
N THR A 171 -8.71 22.49 24.88
CA THR A 171 -9.98 22.39 24.13
C THR A 171 -9.93 21.29 23.06
N LEU A 172 -8.80 21.15 22.35
CA LEU A 172 -8.60 20.07 21.39
C LEU A 172 -8.49 18.69 22.03
N LEU A 173 -7.89 18.59 23.23
CA LEU A 173 -7.77 17.34 23.96
C LEU A 173 -9.15 16.84 24.40
N ASP A 174 -9.98 17.74 24.92
CA ASP A 174 -11.35 17.43 25.36
C ASP A 174 -12.21 17.02 24.17
N TYR A 175 -12.16 17.77 23.07
CA TYR A 175 -12.87 17.41 21.84
C TYR A 175 -12.44 16.04 21.28
N GLU A 176 -11.15 15.72 21.30
CA GLU A 176 -10.67 14.41 20.84
C GLU A 176 -11.11 13.28 21.77
N ASN A 177 -11.19 13.54 23.09
CA ASN A 177 -11.70 12.56 24.05
C ASN A 177 -13.19 12.26 23.83
N ASP A 178 -13.98 13.27 23.48
CA ASP A 178 -15.42 13.14 23.27
C ASP A 178 -15.80 12.60 21.88
N THR A 179 -14.93 12.74 20.88
CA THR A 179 -15.27 12.40 19.47
C THR A 179 -14.69 11.05 19.02
N LEU A 180 -13.38 10.99 18.73
CA LEU A 180 -12.74 9.85 18.04
C LEU A 180 -11.74 9.09 18.92
N ALA A 181 -11.30 9.71 20.02
CA ALA A 181 -10.38 9.14 21.00
C ALA A 181 -9.12 8.48 20.40
N ARG A 182 -8.52 9.08 19.35
CA ARG A 182 -7.33 8.56 18.69
C ARG A 182 -6.13 8.63 19.63
N ALA A 183 -5.60 7.48 20.03
CA ALA A 183 -4.49 7.39 20.98
C ALA A 183 -3.24 8.21 20.58
N PRO A 184 -2.80 8.24 19.29
CA PRO A 184 -1.64 9.05 18.89
C PRO A 184 -1.85 10.56 19.05
N PHE A 185 -3.08 11.04 18.84
CA PHE A 185 -3.43 12.46 18.95
C PHE A 185 -3.45 12.89 20.42
N ARG A 186 -4.12 12.11 21.28
CA ARG A 186 -4.20 12.36 22.73
C ARG A 186 -2.82 12.42 23.39
N THR A 187 -1.94 11.44 23.11
CA THR A 187 -0.57 11.43 23.66
C THR A 187 0.22 12.66 23.23
N MET A 188 0.07 13.11 21.98
CA MET A 188 0.81 14.26 21.48
C MET A 188 0.31 15.58 22.06
N LEU A 189 -1.01 15.75 22.17
CA LEU A 189 -1.64 16.90 22.81
C LEU A 189 -1.25 16.97 24.30
N ALA A 190 -1.35 15.86 25.04
CA ALA A 190 -0.96 15.78 26.44
C ALA A 190 0.52 16.15 26.65
N ASN A 191 1.44 15.59 25.86
CA ASN A 191 2.87 15.91 25.92
C ASN A 191 3.15 17.39 25.57
N ARG A 192 2.39 17.96 24.64
CA ARG A 192 2.55 19.38 24.30
C ARG A 192 2.03 20.28 25.42
N ILE A 193 0.91 19.95 26.04
CA ILE A 193 0.33 20.71 27.16
C ILE A 193 1.31 20.73 28.34
N THR A 194 1.88 19.56 28.72
CA THR A 194 2.85 19.50 29.82
C THR A 194 4.11 20.33 29.53
N THR A 195 4.66 20.24 28.31
CA THR A 195 5.82 21.04 27.90
C THR A 195 5.51 22.53 27.74
N ALA A 196 4.28 22.91 27.40
CA ALA A 196 3.86 24.30 27.29
C ALA A 196 3.66 24.94 28.67
N LYS A 197 3.06 24.21 29.63
CA LYS A 197 2.87 24.68 31.01
C LYS A 197 4.16 24.77 31.81
N ALA A 198 5.16 23.97 31.46
CA ALA A 198 6.47 23.99 32.10
C ALA A 198 7.38 25.16 31.65
N LYS A 199 6.95 25.94 30.65
CA LYS A 199 7.73 27.02 30.05
C LYS A 199 7.21 28.38 30.48
#